data_AF-A0A6G1LEI8-F1
#
_entry.id   AF-A0A6G1LEI8-F1
#
_cell.length_a   1.000
_cell.length_b   1.000
_cell.length_c   1.000
_cell.angle_alpha   90.00
_cell.angle_beta   90.00
_cell.angle_gamma   90.00
#
_symmetry.space_group_name_H-M   'P 1'
#
loop_
_entity.id
_entity.type
_entity.pdbx_description
1 polymer ?
#
loop_
_entity_poly.entity_id
_entity_poly.type
_entity_poly.pdbx_seq_one_letter_code
_entity_poly.pdbx_strand_id
1 'polypeptide(L)'
;MSSSQSFAVRVKRQIIEAGADLNEKQPYSEELLIVMALLAQEGCRPMTGTMIFMWILENFSFCRLAAAKGLLEDIRDGRSRLKPDHFRFTFEKALRRTYDLPVSIIQREKHELTMYSISAARGQRFLQDAGFLPTTGSTEQSTFAFFDLPAELRNMIYEHVFRYPVDGLYFEGYKLSGEAFLLQADSLQNLIQNGGRRIPETAPPDLACTKPIKQILSPRLISKQFDVEGTPFFFSINRFVFGSHQSMARALGRIGKNKQHIEQIGVHVPAQRVPRDAPGSLGLLLLCDNLKKLTIDIDEDMYTRRGSVKERQVKSMPGFAALGKLRGLEHVEFLNCPTIESLLKDKMMAPKKTDQIASRSGKGQKQRLTQESAQDDETAVQAGGGAKKRRR
;
A
#
# COMPACT_ATOMS: atom_id res chain seq x y z
N MET A 1 11.38 -5.93 -23.72
CA MET A 1 11.08 -7.28 -23.21
C MET A 1 11.02 -7.19 -21.70
N SER A 2 9.92 -7.63 -21.06
CA SER A 2 9.77 -7.51 -19.61
C SER A 2 10.70 -8.50 -18.88
N SER A 3 11.22 -8.13 -17.71
CA SER A 3 12.12 -8.97 -16.91
C SER A 3 11.54 -10.36 -16.60
N SER A 4 10.21 -10.47 -16.52
CA SER A 4 9.50 -11.73 -16.30
C SER A 4 9.57 -12.71 -17.48
N GLN A 5 9.60 -12.23 -18.73
CA GLN A 5 9.73 -13.09 -19.91
C GLN A 5 11.10 -13.76 -19.99
N SER A 6 12.16 -13.04 -19.60
CA SER A 6 13.53 -13.57 -19.57
C SER A 6 13.69 -14.68 -18.52
N PHE A 7 12.98 -14.57 -17.39
CA PHE A 7 13.10 -15.53 -16.29
C PHE A 7 12.47 -16.90 -16.61
N ALA A 8 11.23 -16.94 -17.08
CA ALA A 8 10.53 -18.20 -17.38
C ALA A 8 11.28 -19.02 -18.45
N VAL A 9 11.81 -18.35 -19.47
CA VAL A 9 12.64 -18.96 -20.52
C VAL A 9 13.94 -19.54 -19.94
N ARG A 10 14.61 -18.81 -19.04
CA ARG A 10 15.84 -19.27 -18.37
C ARG A 10 15.58 -20.49 -17.48
N VAL A 11 14.51 -20.48 -16.70
CA VAL A 11 14.12 -21.61 -15.84
C VAL A 11 13.78 -22.84 -16.67
N LYS A 12 12.96 -22.68 -17.71
CA LYS A 12 12.61 -23.78 -18.61
C LYS A 12 13.87 -24.41 -19.24
N ARG A 13 14.81 -23.58 -19.69
CA ARG A 13 16.09 -24.03 -20.25
C ARG A 13 16.92 -24.81 -19.23
N GLN A 14 17.08 -24.28 -18.01
CA GLN A 14 17.84 -24.94 -16.94
C GLN A 14 17.20 -26.28 -16.52
N ILE A 15 15.87 -26.36 -16.48
CA ILE A 15 15.14 -27.60 -16.17
C ILE A 15 15.38 -28.66 -17.24
N ILE A 16 15.31 -28.28 -18.52
CA ILE A 16 15.54 -29.19 -19.63
C ILE A 16 17.00 -29.66 -19.67
N GLU A 17 17.95 -28.75 -19.44
CA GLU A 17 19.38 -29.06 -19.43
C GLU A 17 19.78 -29.95 -18.24
N ALA A 18 19.17 -29.78 -17.06
CA ALA A 18 19.41 -30.62 -15.89
C ALA A 18 18.80 -32.03 -15.99
N GLY A 19 17.84 -32.24 -16.89
CA GLY A 19 17.14 -33.52 -17.09
C GLY A 19 17.62 -34.35 -18.28
N ALA A 20 18.84 -34.10 -18.79
CA ALA A 20 19.29 -34.56 -20.11
C ALA A 20 19.40 -36.08 -20.31
N ASP A 21 19.42 -36.90 -19.24
CA ASP A 21 19.24 -38.35 -19.39
C ASP A 21 17.77 -38.74 -19.23
N LEU A 22 17.08 -38.77 -20.36
CA LEU A 22 15.62 -38.84 -20.46
C LEU A 22 15.01 -40.18 -19.99
N ASN A 23 15.83 -41.22 -19.79
CA ASN A 23 15.32 -42.55 -19.46
C ASN A 23 15.54 -42.98 -18.01
N GLU A 24 16.34 -42.25 -17.24
CA GLU A 24 16.60 -42.55 -15.84
C GLU A 24 15.56 -41.91 -14.90
N LYS A 25 15.38 -42.51 -13.72
CA LYS A 25 14.53 -41.93 -12.67
C LYS A 25 15.15 -40.61 -12.24
N GLN A 26 14.46 -39.53 -12.55
CA GLN A 26 14.92 -38.20 -12.20
C GLN A 26 14.93 -38.01 -10.67
N PRO A 27 15.90 -37.24 -10.13
CA PRO A 27 16.03 -36.99 -8.69
C PRO A 27 15.05 -35.91 -8.17
N TYR A 28 13.93 -35.70 -8.84
CA TYR A 28 12.97 -34.65 -8.50
C TYR A 28 11.81 -35.23 -7.70
N SER A 29 11.49 -34.58 -6.59
CA SER A 29 10.27 -34.88 -5.84
C SER A 29 9.04 -34.35 -6.58
N GLU A 30 7.85 -34.87 -6.25
CA GLU A 30 6.60 -34.41 -6.87
C GLU A 30 6.37 -32.91 -6.64
N GLU A 31 6.76 -32.41 -5.46
CA GLU A 31 6.69 -31.02 -5.05
C GLU A 31 7.55 -30.11 -5.94
N LEU A 32 8.77 -30.56 -6.27
CA LEU A 32 9.68 -29.86 -7.16
C LEU A 32 9.09 -29.73 -8.56
N LEU A 33 8.53 -30.83 -9.08
CA LEU A 33 7.92 -30.86 -10.42
C LEU A 33 6.70 -29.92 -10.50
N ILE A 34 5.88 -29.84 -9.44
CA ILE A 34 4.77 -28.88 -9.32
C ILE A 34 5.27 -27.43 -9.43
N VAL A 35 6.29 -27.08 -8.63
CA VAL A 35 6.82 -25.71 -8.59
C VAL A 35 7.45 -25.33 -9.93
N MET A 36 8.19 -26.24 -10.56
CA MET A 36 8.77 -26.05 -11.90
C MET A 36 7.69 -25.77 -12.95
N ALA A 37 6.62 -26.56 -12.97
CA ALA A 37 5.53 -26.41 -13.93
C ALA A 37 4.85 -25.04 -13.83
N LEU A 38 4.58 -24.58 -12.61
CA LEU A 38 3.94 -23.29 -12.35
C LEU A 38 4.86 -22.10 -12.69
N LEU A 39 6.18 -22.23 -12.46
CA LEU A 39 7.16 -21.19 -12.81
C LEU A 39 7.46 -21.11 -14.30
N ALA A 40 7.35 -22.22 -15.03
CA ALA A 40 7.62 -22.27 -16.47
C ALA A 40 6.54 -21.55 -17.31
N GLN A 41 5.37 -21.24 -16.74
CA GLN A 41 4.34 -20.48 -17.42
C GLN A 41 4.73 -19.00 -17.55
N GLU A 42 4.48 -18.42 -18.73
CA GLU A 42 4.75 -17.01 -18.96
C GLU A 42 3.91 -16.15 -17.99
N GLY A 43 4.59 -15.36 -17.16
CA GLY A 43 3.95 -14.55 -16.12
C GLY A 43 3.40 -15.34 -14.92
N CYS A 44 3.84 -16.60 -14.70
CA CYS A 44 3.37 -17.46 -13.60
C CYS A 44 1.83 -17.60 -13.60
N ARG A 45 1.24 -17.74 -14.79
CA ARG A 45 -0.22 -17.88 -14.95
C ARG A 45 -0.74 -19.08 -14.14
N PRO A 46 -1.90 -18.95 -13.48
CA PRO A 46 -2.50 -20.06 -12.74
C PRO A 46 -2.78 -21.27 -13.64
N MET A 47 -2.61 -22.47 -13.09
CA MET A 47 -2.83 -23.74 -13.79
C MET A 47 -3.80 -24.64 -13.02
N THR A 48 -4.60 -25.44 -13.73
CA THR A 48 -5.35 -26.54 -13.11
C THR A 48 -4.40 -27.68 -12.74
N GLY A 49 -4.80 -28.54 -11.80
CA GLY A 49 -4.04 -29.76 -11.50
C GLY A 49 -3.77 -30.63 -12.74
N THR A 50 -4.75 -30.71 -13.65
CA THR A 50 -4.61 -31.41 -14.95
C THR A 50 -3.55 -30.77 -15.82
N MET A 51 -3.52 -29.43 -15.93
CA MET A 51 -2.53 -28.73 -16.75
C MET A 51 -1.11 -28.91 -16.19
N ILE A 52 -0.95 -28.84 -14.86
CA ILE A 52 0.35 -29.07 -14.21
C ILE A 52 0.83 -30.49 -14.51
N PHE A 53 -0.06 -31.48 -14.37
CA PHE A 53 0.25 -32.88 -14.65
C PHE A 53 0.67 -33.10 -16.10
N MET A 54 -0.09 -32.56 -17.07
CA MET A 54 0.23 -32.68 -18.50
C MET A 54 1.59 -32.04 -18.81
N TRP A 55 1.86 -30.86 -18.26
CA TRP A 55 3.15 -30.20 -18.41
C TRP A 55 4.30 -31.07 -17.92
N ILE A 56 4.15 -31.75 -16.78
CA ILE A 56 5.17 -32.67 -16.26
C ILE A 56 5.39 -33.84 -17.22
N LEU A 57 4.33 -34.48 -17.73
CA LEU A 57 4.47 -35.60 -18.68
C LEU A 57 5.13 -35.17 -20.00
N GLU A 58 4.91 -33.94 -20.44
CA GLU A 58 5.51 -33.38 -21.66
C GLU A 58 7.00 -33.12 -21.51
N ASN A 59 7.45 -32.69 -20.31
CA ASN A 59 8.83 -32.26 -20.09
C ASN A 59 9.70 -33.33 -19.40
N PHE A 60 9.11 -34.36 -18.79
CA PHE A 60 9.84 -35.41 -18.06
C PHE A 60 9.42 -36.80 -18.54
N SER A 61 10.20 -37.37 -19.46
CA SER A 61 9.96 -38.66 -20.11
C SER A 61 9.88 -39.85 -19.16
N PHE A 62 10.65 -39.86 -18.06
CA PHE A 62 10.51 -40.88 -17.02
C PHE A 62 9.10 -40.89 -16.44
N CYS A 63 8.55 -39.71 -16.10
CA CYS A 63 7.19 -39.57 -15.58
C CYS A 63 6.15 -40.05 -16.61
N ARG A 64 6.36 -39.74 -17.89
CA ARG A 64 5.53 -40.22 -19.01
C ARG A 64 5.54 -41.75 -19.13
N LEU A 65 6.73 -42.37 -19.06
CA LEU A 65 6.87 -43.83 -19.12
C LEU A 65 6.25 -44.50 -17.89
N ALA A 66 6.45 -43.95 -16.70
CA ALA A 66 5.86 -44.45 -15.47
C ALA A 66 4.33 -44.37 -15.50
N ALA A 67 3.77 -43.26 -15.97
CA ALA A 67 2.33 -43.09 -16.13
C ALA A 67 1.75 -44.07 -17.16
N ALA A 68 2.43 -44.29 -18.29
CA ALA A 68 2.02 -45.27 -19.30
C ALA A 68 2.07 -46.71 -18.77
N LYS A 69 3.10 -47.08 -18.00
CA LYS A 69 3.20 -48.40 -17.36
C LYS A 69 2.07 -48.63 -16.36
N GLY A 70 1.80 -47.65 -15.48
CA GLY A 70 0.69 -47.74 -14.53
C GLY A 70 -0.66 -47.91 -15.23
N LEU A 71 -0.88 -47.21 -16.35
CA LEU A 71 -2.09 -47.37 -17.17
C LEU A 71 -2.22 -48.77 -17.75
N LEU A 72 -1.13 -49.35 -18.28
CA LEU A 72 -1.13 -50.71 -18.82
C LEU A 72 -1.38 -51.77 -17.73
N GLU A 73 -0.86 -51.57 -16.52
CA GLU A 73 -1.12 -52.43 -15.37
C GLU A 73 -2.59 -52.36 -14.92
N ASP A 74 -3.18 -51.16 -14.85
CA ASP A 74 -4.60 -51.00 -14.52
C ASP A 74 -5.53 -51.66 -15.56
N ILE A 75 -5.18 -51.57 -16.85
CA ILE A 75 -5.89 -52.25 -17.95
C ILE A 75 -5.78 -53.78 -17.80
N ARG A 76 -4.57 -54.29 -17.54
CA ARG A 76 -4.32 -55.73 -17.36
C ARG A 76 -5.07 -56.29 -16.17
N ASP A 77 -5.16 -55.53 -15.09
CA ASP A 77 -5.85 -55.94 -13.85
C ASP A 77 -7.38 -55.83 -13.96
N GLY A 78 -7.93 -55.53 -15.14
CA GLY A 78 -9.38 -55.43 -15.37
C GLY A 78 -10.03 -54.28 -14.60
N ARG A 79 -9.24 -53.32 -14.10
CA ARG A 79 -9.75 -52.13 -13.43
C ARG A 79 -10.26 -51.18 -14.51
N SER A 80 -11.46 -51.46 -15.01
CA SER A 80 -12.17 -50.79 -16.12
C SER A 80 -12.40 -49.28 -15.96
N ARG A 81 -11.85 -48.62 -14.93
CA ARG A 81 -11.89 -47.16 -14.84
C ARG A 81 -10.58 -46.65 -15.42
N LEU A 82 -10.60 -46.38 -16.73
CA LEU A 82 -9.67 -45.52 -17.48
C LEU A 82 -9.68 -44.08 -16.93
N LYS A 83 -9.55 -43.94 -15.62
CA LYS A 83 -9.28 -42.66 -15.02
C LYS A 83 -7.77 -42.65 -14.80
N PRO A 84 -7.04 -41.67 -15.34
CA PRO A 84 -5.64 -41.36 -14.98
C PRO A 84 -5.43 -41.07 -13.47
N ASP A 85 -6.35 -41.52 -12.63
CA ASP A 85 -6.59 -41.11 -11.26
C ASP A 85 -5.53 -41.64 -10.32
N HIS A 86 -4.85 -42.77 -10.58
CA HIS A 86 -3.90 -43.29 -9.61
C HIS A 86 -2.67 -42.37 -9.45
N PHE A 87 -2.10 -41.90 -10.58
CA PHE A 87 -1.01 -40.92 -10.55
C PHE A 87 -1.53 -39.52 -10.17
N ARG A 88 -2.73 -39.15 -10.62
CA ARG A 88 -3.38 -37.89 -10.26
C ARG A 88 -3.72 -37.80 -8.77
N PHE A 89 -4.00 -38.91 -8.09
CA PHE A 89 -4.37 -38.96 -6.67
C PHE A 89 -3.16 -38.74 -5.77
N THR A 90 -1.97 -39.26 -6.12
CA THR A 90 -0.71 -38.92 -5.44
C THR A 90 -0.39 -37.44 -5.63
N PHE A 91 -0.59 -36.92 -6.84
CA PHE A 91 -0.29 -35.52 -7.17
C PHE A 91 -1.23 -34.50 -6.50
N GLU A 92 -2.54 -34.74 -6.53
CA GLU A 92 -3.51 -33.92 -5.79
C GLU A 92 -3.29 -34.02 -4.28
N LYS A 93 -2.77 -35.15 -3.80
CA LYS A 93 -2.39 -35.33 -2.40
C LYS A 93 -1.12 -34.55 -2.07
N ALA A 94 -0.11 -34.50 -2.93
CA ALA A 94 1.07 -33.62 -2.76
C ALA A 94 0.66 -32.14 -2.73
N LEU A 95 -0.20 -31.70 -3.65
CA LEU A 95 -0.75 -30.33 -3.67
C LEU A 95 -1.58 -29.97 -2.42
N ARG A 96 -2.14 -30.96 -1.71
CA ARG A 96 -3.00 -30.75 -0.54
C ARG A 96 -2.32 -31.01 0.81
N ARG A 97 -1.29 -31.85 0.87
CA ARG A 97 -0.68 -32.32 2.13
C ARG A 97 0.51 -31.50 2.59
N THR A 98 1.25 -30.89 1.67
CA THR A 98 2.48 -30.19 2.04
C THR A 98 2.15 -28.73 2.35
N TYR A 99 2.01 -28.42 3.64
CA TYR A 99 1.86 -27.04 4.13
C TYR A 99 3.03 -26.12 3.72
N ASP A 100 4.14 -26.71 3.27
CA ASP A 100 5.38 -26.02 2.89
C ASP A 100 5.51 -25.74 1.39
N LEU A 101 4.57 -26.17 0.54
CA LEU A 101 4.61 -25.78 -0.87
C LEU A 101 4.32 -24.28 -1.01
N PRO A 102 5.11 -23.52 -1.78
CA PRO A 102 4.87 -22.10 -2.06
C PRO A 102 3.69 -21.85 -3.02
N VAL A 103 2.68 -22.73 -3.05
CA VAL A 103 1.57 -22.72 -4.01
C VAL A 103 0.30 -22.20 -3.35
N SER A 104 -0.34 -21.23 -3.99
CA SER A 104 -1.62 -20.65 -3.59
C SER A 104 -2.77 -21.28 -4.38
N ILE A 105 -3.91 -21.49 -3.72
CA ILE A 105 -5.16 -21.92 -4.37
C ILE A 105 -5.99 -20.66 -4.63
N ILE A 106 -6.30 -20.35 -5.89
CA ILE A 106 -6.99 -19.10 -6.26
C ILE A 106 -8.52 -19.24 -6.23
N GLN A 107 -9.06 -20.37 -6.67
CA GLN A 107 -10.50 -20.51 -6.90
C GLN A 107 -10.99 -21.90 -6.50
N ARG A 108 -12.06 -21.93 -5.69
CA ARG A 108 -12.84 -23.12 -5.29
C ARG A 108 -14.31 -22.74 -5.30
N GLU A 109 -14.89 -22.45 -6.46
CA GLU A 109 -16.35 -22.45 -6.57
C GLU A 109 -16.85 -23.87 -6.87
N LYS A 110 -18.06 -24.19 -6.41
CA LYS A 110 -18.62 -25.55 -6.33
C LYS A 110 -18.64 -26.33 -7.66
N HIS A 111 -18.43 -25.66 -8.79
CA HIS A 111 -18.45 -26.24 -10.14
C HIS A 111 -17.22 -25.89 -10.99
N GLU A 112 -16.23 -25.17 -10.46
CA GLU A 112 -15.04 -24.76 -11.22
C GLU A 112 -13.80 -25.59 -10.85
N LEU A 113 -12.92 -25.74 -11.83
CA LEU A 113 -11.65 -26.45 -11.67
C LEU A 113 -10.76 -25.69 -10.66
N THR A 114 -10.18 -26.41 -9.70
CA THR A 114 -9.25 -25.80 -8.74
C THR A 114 -7.99 -25.31 -9.48
N MET A 115 -7.74 -24.00 -9.39
CA MET A 115 -6.59 -23.34 -9.98
C MET A 115 -5.50 -23.09 -8.93
N TYR A 116 -4.26 -23.38 -9.31
CA TYR A 116 -3.06 -23.22 -8.49
C TYR A 116 -2.17 -22.15 -9.09
N SER A 117 -1.55 -21.33 -8.23
CA SER A 117 -0.57 -20.31 -8.64
C SER A 117 0.62 -20.26 -7.72
N ILE A 118 1.69 -19.65 -8.20
CA ILE A 118 2.91 -19.43 -7.44
C ILE A 118 3.42 -18.01 -7.66
N SER A 119 3.96 -17.40 -6.62
CA SER A 119 4.77 -16.18 -6.79
C SER A 119 6.15 -16.57 -7.29
N ALA A 120 6.62 -15.92 -8.36
CA ALA A 120 7.95 -16.16 -8.94
C ALA A 120 9.06 -16.19 -7.88
N ALA A 121 9.05 -15.21 -6.95
CA ALA A 121 10.04 -15.12 -5.88
C ALA A 121 9.99 -16.30 -4.90
N ARG A 122 8.79 -16.76 -4.53
CA ARG A 122 8.63 -17.90 -3.61
C ARG A 122 9.04 -19.21 -4.27
N GLY A 123 8.67 -19.40 -5.54
CA GLY A 123 9.08 -20.58 -6.29
C GLY A 123 10.59 -20.63 -6.53
N GLN A 124 11.21 -19.50 -6.88
CA GLN A 124 12.67 -19.39 -6.97
C GLN A 124 13.35 -19.78 -5.66
N ARG A 125 12.88 -19.23 -4.53
CA ARG A 125 13.45 -19.52 -3.22
C ARG A 125 13.32 -21.00 -2.86
N PHE A 126 12.15 -21.60 -3.10
CA PHE A 126 11.93 -23.03 -2.90
C PHE A 126 12.89 -23.89 -3.73
N LEU A 127 13.07 -23.57 -5.02
CA LEU A 127 14.02 -24.30 -5.87
C LEU A 127 15.48 -24.10 -5.43
N GLN A 128 15.83 -22.94 -4.86
CA GLN A 128 17.16 -22.71 -4.28
C GLN A 128 17.38 -23.51 -3.00
N ASP A 129 16.41 -23.49 -2.08
CA ASP A 129 16.49 -24.23 -0.81
C ASP A 129 16.53 -25.75 -1.04
N ALA A 130 15.91 -26.23 -2.12
CA ALA A 130 16.00 -27.62 -2.58
C ALA A 130 17.28 -27.95 -3.37
N GLY A 131 18.20 -27.00 -3.52
CA GLY A 131 19.47 -27.20 -4.23
C GLY A 131 19.35 -27.31 -5.75
N PHE A 132 18.19 -27.00 -6.34
CA PHE A 132 17.94 -27.13 -7.77
C PHE A 132 18.40 -25.91 -8.57
N LEU A 133 18.18 -24.71 -8.03
CA LEU A 133 18.78 -23.50 -8.59
C LEU A 133 20.05 -23.17 -7.81
N PRO A 134 21.13 -22.73 -8.49
CA PRO A 134 22.27 -22.19 -7.77
C PRO A 134 21.77 -21.08 -6.85
N THR A 135 22.14 -21.16 -5.57
CA THR A 135 21.96 -20.05 -4.65
C THR A 135 22.68 -18.88 -5.29
N THR A 136 21.94 -17.90 -5.80
CA THR A 136 22.52 -16.69 -6.35
C THR A 136 23.15 -15.93 -5.19
N GLY A 137 24.38 -16.30 -4.84
CA GLY A 137 25.01 -15.96 -3.56
C GLY A 137 26.48 -16.36 -3.45
N SER A 138 27.26 -16.29 -4.54
CA SER A 138 28.72 -16.13 -4.43
C SER A 138 29.28 -14.97 -5.28
N THR A 139 28.42 -14.08 -5.78
CA THR A 139 28.79 -12.67 -5.62
C THR A 139 28.33 -12.32 -4.22
N GLU A 140 29.26 -11.84 -3.40
CA GLU A 140 28.98 -11.10 -2.19
C GLU A 140 27.92 -10.03 -2.53
N GLN A 141 26.64 -10.35 -2.41
CA GLN A 141 25.64 -9.33 -2.19
C GLN A 141 25.94 -8.85 -0.79
N SER A 142 26.90 -7.93 -0.69
CA SER A 142 27.14 -7.19 0.53
C SER A 142 25.78 -6.60 0.89
N THR A 143 25.15 -7.16 1.91
CA THR A 143 23.99 -6.54 2.52
C THR A 143 24.53 -5.24 3.12
N PHE A 144 24.43 -4.15 2.37
CA PHE A 144 24.78 -2.84 2.88
C PHE A 144 23.67 -2.43 3.85
N ALA A 145 24.03 -1.86 5.00
CA ALA A 145 23.02 -1.35 5.89
C ALA A 145 22.35 -0.17 5.19
N PHE A 146 21.03 -0.17 5.12
CA PHE A 146 20.28 0.90 4.45
C PHE A 146 20.64 2.29 4.98
N PHE A 147 20.96 2.40 6.27
CA PHE A 147 21.35 3.67 6.90
C PHE A 147 22.81 4.08 6.65
N ASP A 148 23.64 3.21 6.08
CA ASP A 148 24.99 3.56 5.62
C ASP A 148 24.96 4.22 4.23
N LEU A 149 23.82 4.19 3.54
CA LEU A 149 23.65 4.93 2.30
C LEU A 149 23.67 6.44 2.56
N PRO A 150 24.25 7.26 1.64
CA PRO A 150 24.06 8.70 1.63
C PRO A 150 22.57 9.10 1.65
N ALA A 151 22.27 10.22 2.29
CA ALA A 151 20.89 10.69 2.48
C ALA A 151 20.15 10.86 1.15
N GLU A 152 20.85 11.27 0.10
CA GLU A 152 20.33 11.44 -1.25
C GLU A 152 19.80 10.11 -1.81
N LEU A 153 20.55 9.03 -1.64
CA LEU A 153 20.12 7.70 -2.08
C LEU A 153 18.96 7.19 -1.23
N ARG A 154 18.98 7.42 0.09
CA ARG A 154 17.85 7.06 0.95
C ARG A 154 16.57 7.77 0.52
N ASN A 155 16.65 9.07 0.22
CA ASN A 155 15.52 9.86 -0.29
C ASN A 155 14.98 9.31 -1.61
N MET A 156 15.85 8.98 -2.57
CA MET A 156 15.42 8.35 -3.82
C MET A 156 14.72 7.00 -3.59
N ILE A 157 15.20 6.22 -2.63
CA ILE A 157 14.57 4.95 -2.25
C ILE A 157 13.20 5.22 -1.61
N TYR A 158 13.08 6.18 -0.69
CA TYR A 158 11.79 6.57 -0.11
C TYR A 158 10.80 7.01 -1.17
N GLU A 159 11.20 7.86 -2.10
CA GLU A 159 10.36 8.31 -3.20
C GLU A 159 9.86 7.15 -4.07
N HIS A 160 10.74 6.18 -4.35
CA HIS A 160 10.40 5.05 -5.20
C HIS A 160 9.50 4.04 -4.46
N VAL A 161 9.81 3.75 -3.20
CA VAL A 161 9.11 2.74 -2.40
C VAL A 161 7.73 3.23 -1.99
N PHE A 162 7.59 4.51 -1.65
CA PHE A 162 6.33 5.05 -1.14
C PHE A 162 5.39 5.60 -2.21
N ARG A 163 5.78 5.64 -3.48
CA ARG A 163 4.91 6.11 -4.56
C ARG A 163 3.77 5.12 -4.84
N TYR A 164 2.55 5.58 -4.66
CA TYR A 164 1.31 4.88 -5.01
C TYR A 164 0.97 5.10 -6.49
N PRO A 165 0.08 4.28 -7.09
CA PRO A 165 -0.46 4.56 -8.42
C PRO A 165 -0.98 5.99 -8.56
N VAL A 166 -0.96 6.49 -9.80
CA VAL A 166 -1.26 7.89 -10.17
C VAL A 166 -2.61 8.37 -9.63
N ASP A 167 -3.57 7.46 -9.53
CA ASP A 167 -4.96 7.76 -9.14
C ASP A 167 -5.11 8.08 -7.64
N GLY A 168 -4.10 7.72 -6.83
CA GLY A 168 -4.02 8.04 -5.42
C GLY A 168 -4.64 7.00 -4.48
N LEU A 169 -4.66 7.36 -3.19
CA LEU A 169 -5.20 6.58 -2.09
C LEU A 169 -6.66 6.99 -1.86
N TYR A 170 -7.60 6.09 -2.14
CA TYR A 170 -9.03 6.36 -1.98
C TYR A 170 -9.58 5.91 -0.61
N PHE A 171 -10.39 6.75 0.04
CA PHE A 171 -10.95 6.55 1.38
C PHE A 171 -12.48 6.72 1.35
N GLU A 172 -13.25 5.64 1.55
CA GLU A 172 -14.73 5.67 1.59
C GLU A 172 -15.28 4.96 2.83
N GLY A 173 -16.34 5.54 3.44
CA GLY A 173 -17.15 4.92 4.50
C GLY A 173 -16.63 4.97 5.95
N TYR A 174 -17.41 4.36 6.86
CA TYR A 174 -17.04 4.06 8.26
C TYR A 174 -16.19 2.79 8.41
N LYS A 175 -16.23 1.95 7.37
CA LYS A 175 -15.42 0.74 7.25
C LYS A 175 -14.39 1.00 6.18
N LEU A 176 -13.32 1.69 6.57
CA LEU A 176 -12.09 1.51 5.81
C LEU A 176 -11.81 0.02 5.84
N SER A 177 -11.63 -0.59 4.68
CA SER A 177 -10.71 -1.71 4.54
C SER A 177 -9.46 -1.30 5.34
N GLY A 178 -9.22 -1.97 6.49
CA GLY A 178 -8.36 -1.43 7.55
C GLY A 178 -6.89 -1.20 7.15
N GLU A 179 -6.56 -1.41 5.88
CA GLU A 179 -5.25 -1.23 5.27
C GLU A 179 -4.84 0.24 5.10
N ALA A 180 -5.78 1.20 4.99
CA ALA A 180 -5.42 2.62 4.84
C ALA A 180 -5.29 3.39 6.18
N PHE A 181 -5.52 2.73 7.33
CA PHE A 181 -5.60 3.41 8.65
C PHE A 181 -4.33 3.34 9.51
N LEU A 182 -3.20 2.93 8.95
CA LEU A 182 -2.02 2.58 9.73
C LEU A 182 -1.05 3.76 9.90
N LEU A 183 -1.48 4.75 10.69
CA LEU A 183 -0.67 5.93 11.06
C LEU A 183 -0.43 6.09 12.56
N GLN A 184 -0.86 5.10 13.35
CA GLN A 184 -0.41 4.89 14.72
C GLN A 184 0.16 3.47 14.82
N ALA A 185 1.36 3.35 15.36
CA ALA A 185 2.12 2.10 15.47
C ALA A 185 1.33 0.96 16.14
N ASP A 186 0.42 1.29 17.05
CA ASP A 186 -0.31 0.30 17.87
C ASP A 186 -1.48 -0.39 17.15
N SER A 187 -1.96 0.15 16.01
CA SER A 187 -3.12 -0.39 15.29
C SER A 187 -2.76 -1.38 14.16
N LEU A 188 -1.46 -1.65 13.96
CA LEU A 188 -0.92 -2.36 12.80
C LEU A 188 -0.96 -3.90 12.93
N GLN A 189 -0.77 -4.42 14.14
CA GLN A 189 -0.79 -5.87 14.41
C GLN A 189 -2.17 -6.51 14.19
N ASN A 190 -3.26 -5.81 14.53
CA ASN A 190 -4.63 -6.31 14.39
C ASN A 190 -5.09 -6.47 12.94
N LEU A 191 -4.36 -5.88 11.99
CA LEU A 191 -4.70 -5.90 10.57
C LEU A 191 -3.95 -7.00 9.79
N ILE A 192 -2.77 -7.39 10.25
CA ILE A 192 -2.00 -8.52 9.68
C ILE A 192 -2.86 -9.79 9.72
N GLN A 193 -3.72 -9.93 10.73
CA GLN A 193 -4.62 -11.07 10.89
C GLN A 193 -5.87 -11.05 9.99
N ASN A 194 -6.28 -9.89 9.43
CA ASN A 194 -7.65 -9.71 8.93
C ASN A 194 -7.85 -9.43 7.42
N GLY A 195 -6.81 -9.56 6.57
CA GLY A 195 -6.95 -9.62 5.10
C GLY A 195 -7.71 -8.47 4.39
N GLY A 196 -7.01 -7.62 3.63
CA GLY A 196 -7.60 -6.53 2.86
C GLY A 196 -8.79 -6.95 2.01
N ARG A 197 -9.93 -6.29 2.21
CA ARG A 197 -11.14 -6.51 1.41
C ARG A 197 -11.27 -5.49 0.28
N ARG A 198 -11.96 -5.96 -0.76
CA ARG A 198 -12.26 -5.31 -2.05
C ARG A 198 -12.76 -3.88 -1.91
N ILE A 199 -12.33 -3.07 -2.87
CA ILE A 199 -12.78 -1.72 -3.19
C ILE A 199 -14.29 -1.76 -3.50
N PRO A 200 -15.10 -0.80 -3.04
CA PRO A 200 -16.52 -0.72 -3.41
C PRO A 200 -16.69 -0.70 -4.93
N GLU A 201 -17.71 -1.40 -5.43
CA GLU A 201 -18.13 -1.39 -6.86
C GLU A 201 -18.49 0.01 -7.38
N THR A 202 -18.67 0.98 -6.49
CA THR A 202 -19.00 2.38 -6.78
C THR A 202 -17.78 3.28 -6.98
N ALA A 203 -16.57 2.80 -6.67
CA ALA A 203 -15.35 3.53 -7.01
C ALA A 203 -15.17 3.52 -8.54
N PRO A 204 -14.79 4.65 -9.17
CA PRO A 204 -14.46 4.65 -10.59
C PRO A 204 -13.44 3.53 -10.88
N PRO A 205 -13.62 2.72 -11.94
CA PRO A 205 -12.82 1.51 -12.20
C PRO A 205 -11.31 1.78 -12.28
N ASP A 206 -10.93 3.03 -12.52
CA ASP A 206 -9.54 3.49 -12.63
C ASP A 206 -8.87 3.80 -11.27
N LEU A 207 -9.64 3.90 -10.17
CA LEU A 207 -9.13 4.19 -8.82
C LEU A 207 -8.74 2.92 -8.02
N ALA A 208 -8.74 1.76 -8.68
CA ALA A 208 -8.45 0.50 -8.04
C ALA A 208 -6.96 0.32 -7.75
N CYS A 209 -6.54 0.45 -6.48
CA CYS A 209 -5.15 0.19 -6.14
C CYS A 209 -4.76 -1.26 -6.43
N THR A 210 -3.70 -1.43 -7.21
CA THR A 210 -3.15 -2.71 -7.64
C THR A 210 -2.15 -3.33 -6.65
N LYS A 211 -1.66 -2.59 -5.64
CA LYS A 211 -0.72 -3.09 -4.62
C LYS A 211 -1.32 -3.03 -3.21
N PRO A 212 -1.28 -4.12 -2.41
CA PRO A 212 -1.73 -4.07 -1.02
C PRO A 212 -0.92 -3.00 -0.25
N ILE A 213 -1.61 -2.06 0.42
CA ILE A 213 -0.97 -0.99 1.20
C ILE A 213 0.03 -1.57 2.21
N LYS A 214 -0.25 -2.78 2.74
CA LYS A 214 0.64 -3.54 3.62
C LYS A 214 2.05 -3.74 3.06
N GLN A 215 2.20 -4.01 1.76
CA GLN A 215 3.53 -4.25 1.17
C GLN A 215 4.34 -2.95 1.11
N ILE A 216 3.67 -1.82 0.88
CA ILE A 216 4.28 -0.49 0.72
C ILE A 216 4.61 0.13 2.08
N LEU A 217 3.76 -0.09 3.08
CA LEU A 217 4.03 0.36 4.45
C LEU A 217 4.93 -0.62 5.22
N SER A 218 5.16 -1.83 4.72
CA SER A 218 6.01 -2.83 5.39
C SER A 218 7.38 -2.29 5.80
N PRO A 219 8.08 -1.45 5.02
CA PRO A 219 9.37 -0.91 5.42
C PRO A 219 9.30 0.01 6.66
N ARG A 220 8.17 0.72 6.86
CA ARG A 220 7.94 1.57 8.05
C ARG A 220 7.81 0.75 9.34
N LEU A 221 7.48 -0.53 9.21
CA LEU A 221 7.31 -1.44 10.36
C LEU A 221 8.62 -2.03 10.85
N ILE A 222 9.66 -1.97 10.01
CA ILE A 222 10.93 -2.64 10.27
C ILE A 222 11.85 -1.73 11.10
N SER A 223 11.76 -0.41 10.93
CA SER A 223 12.62 0.55 11.65
C SER A 223 11.90 1.87 11.95
N LYS A 224 11.99 2.33 13.20
CA LYS A 224 11.50 3.66 13.62
C LYS A 224 12.17 4.80 12.86
N GLN A 225 13.45 4.65 12.51
CA GLN A 225 14.17 5.66 11.75
C GLN A 225 13.66 5.72 10.30
N PHE A 226 13.37 4.56 9.70
CA PHE A 226 12.76 4.51 8.37
C PHE A 226 11.37 5.14 8.37
N ASP A 227 10.61 4.96 9.44
CA ASP A 227 9.31 5.62 9.62
C ASP A 227 9.45 7.14 9.70
N VAL A 228 10.38 7.66 10.51
CA VAL A 228 10.60 9.10 10.66
C VAL A 228 11.10 9.75 9.36
N GLU A 229 12.10 9.17 8.70
CA GLU A 229 12.65 9.71 7.44
C GLU A 229 11.68 9.54 6.27
N GLY A 230 10.96 8.41 6.21
CA GLY A 230 10.08 8.05 5.10
C GLY A 230 8.68 8.66 5.14
N THR A 231 8.18 8.99 6.33
CA THR A 231 6.82 9.53 6.50
C THR A 231 6.56 10.80 5.67
N PRO A 232 7.45 11.81 5.65
CA PRO A 232 7.26 13.00 4.81
C PRO A 232 7.10 12.65 3.32
N PHE A 233 7.91 11.74 2.79
CA PHE A 233 7.84 11.31 1.38
C PHE A 233 6.51 10.61 1.07
N PHE A 234 6.05 9.74 1.97
CA PHE A 234 4.77 9.06 1.78
C PHE A 234 3.60 10.06 1.68
N PHE A 235 3.57 11.10 2.52
CA PHE A 235 2.48 12.07 2.49
C PHE A 235 2.62 13.12 1.39
N SER A 236 3.83 13.48 0.98
CA SER A 236 4.03 14.52 -0.03
C SER A 236 3.80 14.03 -1.45
N ILE A 237 4.19 12.79 -1.75
CA ILE A 237 4.15 12.25 -3.12
C ILE A 237 2.75 11.78 -3.49
N ASN A 238 2.00 11.24 -2.51
CA ASN A 238 0.74 10.56 -2.79
C ASN A 238 -0.46 11.51 -2.76
N ARG A 239 -1.39 11.27 -3.69
CA ARG A 239 -2.71 11.90 -3.70
C ARG A 239 -3.64 11.17 -2.74
N PHE A 240 -4.32 11.89 -1.85
CA PHE A 240 -5.30 11.32 -0.91
C PHE A 240 -6.72 11.72 -1.33
N VAL A 241 -7.53 10.77 -1.79
CA VAL A 241 -8.89 11.00 -2.29
C VAL A 241 -9.92 10.50 -1.29
N PHE A 242 -10.82 11.36 -0.84
CA PHE A 242 -11.83 11.04 0.15
C PHE A 242 -13.22 11.02 -0.50
N GLY A 243 -13.93 9.91 -0.39
CA GLY A 243 -15.31 9.76 -0.89
C GLY A 243 -16.36 10.56 -0.11
N SER A 244 -15.97 11.15 1.02
CA SER A 244 -16.81 12.06 1.81
C SER A 244 -15.98 13.01 2.67
N HIS A 245 -16.49 14.22 2.92
CA HIS A 245 -15.86 15.15 3.86
C HIS A 245 -15.72 14.56 5.29
N GLN A 246 -16.62 13.65 5.70
CA GLN A 246 -16.52 12.95 6.99
C GLN A 246 -15.35 11.97 7.02
N SER A 247 -15.14 11.20 5.94
CA SER A 247 -13.99 10.30 5.83
C SER A 247 -12.68 11.07 5.85
N MET A 248 -12.63 12.23 5.18
CA MET A 248 -11.51 13.16 5.23
C MET A 248 -11.25 13.63 6.66
N ALA A 249 -12.29 14.10 7.38
CA ALA A 249 -12.11 14.59 8.73
C ALA A 249 -11.57 13.52 9.69
N ARG A 250 -12.08 12.29 9.60
CA ARG A 250 -11.59 11.17 10.40
C ARG A 250 -10.15 10.80 10.04
N ALA A 251 -9.81 10.78 8.75
CA ALA A 251 -8.47 10.47 8.29
C ALA A 251 -7.47 11.55 8.75
N LEU A 252 -7.73 12.83 8.46
CA LEU A 252 -6.87 13.95 8.85
C LEU A 252 -6.76 14.09 10.37
N GLY A 253 -7.83 13.82 11.12
CA GLY A 253 -7.80 13.78 12.59
C GLY A 253 -6.85 12.71 13.14
N ARG A 254 -6.74 11.57 12.46
CA ARG A 254 -5.85 10.45 12.86
C ARG A 254 -4.41 10.59 12.37
N ILE A 255 -4.20 11.21 11.21
CA ILE A 255 -2.87 11.48 10.65
C ILE A 255 -2.02 12.32 11.61
N GLY A 256 -2.65 13.12 12.48
CA GLY A 256 -1.97 13.85 13.54
C GLY A 256 -1.11 14.98 12.97
N LYS A 257 0.16 15.08 13.37
CA LYS A 257 1.08 16.13 12.90
C LYS A 257 1.52 15.93 11.44
N ASN A 258 1.46 14.70 10.93
CA ASN A 258 1.96 14.37 9.59
C ASN A 258 1.15 14.99 8.45
N LYS A 259 -0.04 15.54 8.74
CA LYS A 259 -0.88 16.25 7.76
C LYS A 259 -0.19 17.46 7.15
N GLN A 260 0.80 18.03 7.84
CA GLN A 260 1.64 19.11 7.31
C GLN A 260 2.43 18.68 6.06
N HIS A 261 2.67 17.38 5.85
CA HIS A 261 3.40 16.86 4.69
C HIS A 261 2.48 16.55 3.50
N ILE A 262 1.17 16.66 3.65
CA ILE A 262 0.23 16.33 2.58
C ILE A 262 0.23 17.44 1.54
N GLU A 263 0.58 17.10 0.30
CA GLU A 263 0.60 18.06 -0.81
C GLU A 263 -0.63 17.96 -1.72
N GLN A 264 -1.35 16.83 -1.73
CA GLN A 264 -2.39 16.54 -2.72
C GLN A 264 -3.62 15.88 -2.10
N ILE A 265 -4.78 16.53 -2.19
CA ILE A 265 -6.06 16.01 -1.68
C ILE A 265 -7.13 16.03 -2.77
N GLY A 266 -7.95 14.99 -2.84
CA GLY A 266 -9.24 14.99 -3.53
C GLY A 266 -10.36 14.80 -2.52
N VAL A 267 -11.45 15.56 -2.62
CA VAL A 267 -12.62 15.40 -1.76
C VAL A 267 -13.88 15.35 -2.59
N HIS A 268 -14.61 14.25 -2.48
CA HIS A 268 -15.96 14.09 -2.97
C HIS A 268 -16.93 14.41 -1.84
N VAL A 269 -17.90 15.29 -2.11
CA VAL A 269 -18.96 15.67 -1.19
C VAL A 269 -20.26 15.20 -1.81
N PRO A 270 -20.69 13.96 -1.49
CA PRO A 270 -21.84 13.37 -2.13
C PRO A 270 -23.11 14.18 -1.83
N ALA A 271 -24.07 14.10 -2.74
CA ALA A 271 -25.35 14.79 -2.74
C ALA A 271 -26.17 14.65 -1.43
N GLN A 272 -25.93 13.61 -0.63
CA GLN A 272 -26.70 13.33 0.57
C GLN A 272 -26.56 14.47 1.59
N ARG A 273 -27.71 14.96 2.11
CA ARG A 273 -27.86 16.10 3.05
C ARG A 273 -26.55 16.42 3.77
N VAL A 274 -25.86 17.45 3.28
CA VAL A 274 -24.56 17.84 3.81
C VAL A 274 -24.69 18.06 5.32
N PRO A 275 -24.07 17.18 6.12
CA PRO A 275 -24.30 17.17 7.54
C PRO A 275 -23.71 18.42 8.18
N ARG A 276 -24.26 18.82 9.34
CA ARG A 276 -23.94 20.08 10.02
C ARG A 276 -22.45 20.26 10.34
N ASP A 277 -21.68 19.18 10.31
CA ASP A 277 -20.25 19.10 10.59
C ASP A 277 -19.34 19.43 9.38
N ALA A 278 -19.91 19.56 8.17
CA ALA A 278 -19.16 19.89 6.96
C ALA A 278 -18.20 21.11 7.06
N PRO A 279 -18.55 22.23 7.72
CA PRO A 279 -17.63 23.35 7.88
C PRO A 279 -16.40 22.98 8.71
N GLY A 280 -16.59 22.16 9.75
CA GLY A 280 -15.50 21.67 10.59
C GLY A 280 -14.56 20.74 9.82
N SER A 281 -15.12 19.83 9.03
CA SER A 281 -14.32 18.90 8.23
C SER A 281 -13.52 19.60 7.13
N LEU A 282 -14.12 20.53 6.39
CA LEU A 282 -13.40 21.27 5.34
C LEU A 282 -12.40 22.26 5.94
N GLY A 283 -12.65 22.74 7.16
CA GLY A 283 -11.68 23.51 7.94
C GLY A 283 -10.38 22.76 8.23
N LEU A 284 -10.38 21.42 8.26
CA LEU A 284 -9.16 20.64 8.48
C LEU A 284 -8.16 20.73 7.32
N LEU A 285 -8.60 21.11 6.12
CA LEU A 285 -7.70 21.39 4.99
C LEU A 285 -6.76 22.56 5.29
N LEU A 286 -7.18 23.51 6.15
CA LEU A 286 -6.34 24.62 6.57
C LEU A 286 -5.18 24.18 7.47
N LEU A 287 -5.19 22.94 7.96
CA LEU A 287 -4.12 22.37 8.77
C LEU A 287 -3.08 21.61 7.91
N CYS A 288 -3.28 21.54 6.60
CA CYS A 288 -2.34 20.94 5.65
C CYS A 288 -1.48 22.05 5.06
N ASP A 289 -0.45 22.47 5.79
CA ASP A 289 0.36 23.65 5.45
C ASP A 289 1.02 23.56 4.06
N ASN A 290 1.38 22.37 3.61
CA ASN A 290 2.02 22.15 2.30
C ASN A 290 1.04 21.68 1.22
N LEU A 291 -0.27 21.82 1.43
CA LEU A 291 -1.24 21.48 0.39
C LEU A 291 -1.00 22.34 -0.87
N LYS A 292 -0.73 21.69 -2.00
CA LYS A 292 -0.47 22.32 -3.31
C LYS A 292 -1.58 22.04 -4.30
N LYS A 293 -2.14 20.82 -4.27
CA LYS A 293 -3.18 20.38 -5.21
C LYS A 293 -4.45 19.97 -4.49
N LEU A 294 -5.59 20.48 -4.94
CA LEU A 294 -6.89 20.16 -4.38
C LEU A 294 -7.91 19.89 -5.48
N THR A 295 -8.48 18.69 -5.49
CA THR A 295 -9.65 18.35 -6.33
C THR A 295 -10.90 18.35 -5.46
N ILE A 296 -11.94 19.04 -5.90
CA ILE A 296 -13.21 19.18 -5.19
C ILE A 296 -14.31 18.69 -6.12
N ASP A 297 -15.09 17.71 -5.68
CA ASP A 297 -16.29 17.25 -6.37
C ASP A 297 -17.49 17.47 -5.46
N ILE A 298 -18.32 18.43 -5.81
CA ILE A 298 -19.51 18.82 -5.03
C ILE A 298 -20.68 18.86 -5.99
N ASP A 299 -21.74 18.11 -5.68
CA ASP A 299 -23.00 18.21 -6.40
C ASP A 299 -23.70 19.55 -6.07
N GLU A 300 -23.57 20.54 -6.97
CA GLU A 300 -24.19 21.86 -6.81
C GLU A 300 -25.71 21.81 -6.82
N ASP A 301 -26.32 20.88 -7.56
CA ASP A 301 -27.75 20.83 -7.79
C ASP A 301 -28.51 20.63 -6.47
N MET A 302 -27.90 19.91 -5.52
CA MET A 302 -28.46 19.66 -4.19
C MET A 302 -28.61 20.91 -3.32
N TYR A 303 -27.85 21.96 -3.60
CA TYR A 303 -27.97 23.24 -2.89
C TYR A 303 -28.97 24.18 -3.56
N THR A 304 -29.48 23.80 -4.72
CA THR A 304 -30.48 24.57 -5.44
C THR A 304 -31.87 24.01 -5.21
N ARG A 305 -32.77 24.84 -4.67
CA ARG A 305 -34.20 24.58 -4.77
C ARG A 305 -34.66 25.18 -6.10
N ARG A 306 -34.92 24.35 -7.12
CA ARG A 306 -35.54 24.71 -8.42
C ARG A 306 -34.60 25.10 -9.58
N GLY A 307 -33.47 24.40 -9.74
CA GLY A 307 -32.74 24.38 -11.02
C GLY A 307 -32.08 25.68 -11.46
N SER A 308 -31.92 26.66 -10.56
CA SER A 308 -31.08 27.83 -10.79
C SER A 308 -30.15 28.03 -9.60
N VAL A 309 -28.85 27.90 -9.84
CA VAL A 309 -27.82 28.12 -8.82
C VAL A 309 -27.72 29.62 -8.56
N LYS A 310 -28.24 30.08 -7.41
CA LYS A 310 -28.01 31.47 -6.98
C LYS A 310 -26.70 31.55 -6.21
N GLU A 311 -25.84 32.47 -6.59
CA GLU A 311 -24.54 32.73 -5.94
C GLU A 311 -24.65 32.82 -4.40
N ARG A 312 -25.73 33.43 -3.90
CA ARG A 312 -26.02 33.55 -2.45
C ARG A 312 -26.21 32.20 -1.77
N GLN A 313 -26.81 31.21 -2.44
CA GLN A 313 -27.00 29.87 -1.90
C GLN A 313 -25.65 29.13 -1.80
N VAL A 314 -24.82 29.24 -2.83
CA VAL A 314 -23.47 28.65 -2.85
C VAL A 314 -22.59 29.26 -1.76
N LYS A 315 -22.62 30.58 -1.57
CA LYS A 315 -21.89 31.26 -0.47
C LYS A 315 -22.35 30.81 0.92
N SER A 316 -23.59 30.34 1.05
CA SER A 316 -24.13 29.80 2.31
C SER A 316 -23.84 28.31 2.52
N MET A 317 -23.19 27.64 1.56
CA MET A 317 -22.85 26.23 1.65
C MET A 317 -21.92 25.96 2.85
N PRO A 318 -22.17 24.89 3.61
CA PRO A 318 -21.28 24.46 4.68
C PRO A 318 -19.83 24.29 4.20
N GLY A 319 -18.90 24.98 4.86
CA GLY A 319 -17.46 24.93 4.54
C GLY A 319 -17.00 25.78 3.35
N PHE A 320 -17.91 26.46 2.63
CA PHE A 320 -17.53 27.43 1.59
C PHE A 320 -16.56 28.50 2.11
N ALA A 321 -16.85 29.04 3.30
CA ALA A 321 -15.98 30.02 3.95
C ALA A 321 -14.60 29.44 4.35
N ALA A 322 -14.52 28.13 4.66
CA ALA A 322 -13.26 27.47 4.98
C ALA A 322 -12.41 27.26 3.70
N LEU A 323 -13.03 26.80 2.61
CA LEU A 323 -12.38 26.70 1.31
C LEU A 323 -11.88 28.07 0.83
N GLY A 324 -12.71 29.11 1.01
CA GLY A 324 -12.35 30.49 0.68
C GLY A 324 -11.20 31.08 1.52
N LYS A 325 -10.71 30.39 2.56
CA LYS A 325 -9.50 30.76 3.33
C LYS A 325 -8.24 30.04 2.85
N LEU A 326 -8.35 28.96 2.06
CA LEU A 326 -7.18 28.30 1.47
C LEU A 326 -6.47 29.26 0.52
N ARG A 327 -5.13 29.29 0.56
CA ARG A 327 -4.29 30.19 -0.24
C ARG A 327 -3.02 29.46 -0.65
N GLY A 328 -2.44 29.86 -1.77
CA GLY A 328 -1.18 29.33 -2.29
C GLY A 328 -1.28 27.92 -2.86
N LEU A 329 -2.46 27.49 -3.32
CA LEU A 329 -2.58 26.25 -4.09
C LEU A 329 -2.01 26.46 -5.49
N GLU A 330 -1.20 25.51 -5.95
CA GLU A 330 -0.65 25.47 -7.30
C GLU A 330 -1.68 24.99 -8.32
N HIS A 331 -2.56 24.08 -7.90
CA HIS A 331 -3.58 23.50 -8.76
C HIS A 331 -4.89 23.27 -7.99
N VAL A 332 -6.00 23.72 -8.56
CA VAL A 332 -7.35 23.45 -8.03
C VAL A 332 -8.24 22.98 -9.17
N GLU A 333 -8.86 21.83 -8.96
CA GLU A 333 -9.76 21.19 -9.91
C GLU A 333 -11.15 21.09 -9.28
N PHE A 334 -12.17 21.55 -10.00
CA PHE A 334 -13.56 21.49 -9.58
C PHE A 334 -14.31 20.54 -10.52
N LEU A 335 -14.86 19.47 -9.96
CA LEU A 335 -15.66 18.49 -10.68
C LEU A 335 -17.14 18.77 -10.38
N ASN A 336 -17.94 18.90 -11.43
CA ASN A 336 -19.40 19.10 -11.34
C ASN A 336 -19.85 20.35 -10.54
N CYS A 337 -18.98 21.33 -10.33
CA CYS A 337 -19.29 22.53 -9.54
C CYS A 337 -18.78 23.86 -10.16
N PRO A 338 -19.36 24.28 -11.31
CA PRO A 338 -18.91 25.47 -12.04
C PRO A 338 -19.14 26.79 -11.27
N THR A 339 -20.18 26.88 -10.44
CA THR A 339 -20.47 28.10 -9.68
C THR A 339 -19.46 28.26 -8.54
N ILE A 340 -19.16 27.19 -7.81
CA ILE A 340 -18.14 27.16 -6.77
C ILE A 340 -16.77 27.49 -7.36
N GLU A 341 -16.44 26.91 -8.52
CA GLU A 341 -15.21 27.20 -9.25
C GLU A 341 -15.06 28.71 -9.49
N SER A 342 -16.07 29.35 -10.09
CA SER A 342 -16.04 30.78 -10.42
C SER A 342 -15.83 31.69 -9.21
N LEU A 343 -16.25 31.25 -8.01
CA LEU A 343 -16.21 32.07 -6.79
C LEU A 343 -14.96 31.85 -5.93
N LEU A 344 -14.31 30.69 -6.06
CA LEU A 344 -13.25 30.24 -5.16
C LEU A 344 -11.90 30.03 -5.85
N LYS A 345 -11.84 29.64 -7.13
CA LYS A 345 -10.59 29.26 -7.80
C LYS A 345 -9.49 30.31 -7.67
N ASP A 346 -9.78 31.55 -8.07
CA ASP A 346 -8.82 32.67 -7.99
C ASP A 346 -8.41 32.97 -6.54
N LYS A 347 -9.35 32.87 -5.60
CA LYS A 347 -9.06 33.08 -4.19
C LYS A 347 -8.12 32.00 -3.66
N MET A 348 -8.33 30.74 -4.03
CA MET A 348 -7.56 29.61 -3.52
C MET A 348 -6.13 29.56 -4.08
N MET A 349 -5.96 30.00 -5.32
CA MET A 349 -4.66 30.11 -5.99
C MET A 349 -3.89 31.38 -5.61
N ALA A 350 -4.55 32.40 -5.05
CA ALA A 350 -3.88 33.62 -4.61
C ALA A 350 -2.73 33.30 -3.63
N PRO A 351 -1.57 33.97 -3.73
CA PRO A 351 -0.41 33.67 -2.91
C PRO A 351 -0.74 33.79 -1.43
N LYS A 352 -0.10 32.95 -0.60
CA LYS A 352 -0.19 33.10 0.85
C LYS A 352 0.34 34.48 1.20
N LYS A 353 -0.36 35.20 2.09
CA LYS A 353 0.18 36.41 2.69
C LYS A 353 1.35 35.95 3.55
N THR A 354 2.56 36.00 3.01
CA THR A 354 3.78 35.82 3.80
C THR A 354 3.75 36.94 4.81
N ASP A 355 3.38 36.64 6.05
CA ASP A 355 3.36 37.63 7.12
C ASP A 355 4.73 38.29 7.11
N GLN A 356 4.75 39.61 6.90
CA GLN A 356 5.95 40.45 6.85
C GLN A 356 6.59 40.56 8.25
N ILE A 357 6.83 39.43 8.92
CA ILE A 357 7.44 39.34 10.24
C ILE A 357 8.94 39.67 10.19
N ALA A 358 9.56 39.65 9.00
CA ALA A 358 10.97 39.93 8.82
C ALA A 358 11.39 41.41 9.00
N SER A 359 10.48 42.37 9.21
CA SER A 359 10.84 43.80 9.27
C SER A 359 10.76 44.48 10.64
N ARG A 360 10.41 43.76 11.73
CA ARG A 360 10.26 44.37 13.07
C ARG A 360 11.29 43.97 14.14
N SER A 361 12.26 43.11 13.86
CA SER A 361 13.30 42.73 14.84
C SER A 361 14.50 43.69 14.95
N GLY A 362 14.57 44.76 14.14
CA GLY A 362 15.78 45.59 14.02
C GLY A 362 15.94 46.81 14.93
N LYS A 363 15.03 47.12 15.86
CA LYS A 363 15.10 48.41 16.62
C LYS A 363 15.09 48.33 18.16
N GLY A 364 15.12 47.15 18.77
CA GLY A 364 14.95 47.01 20.22
C GLY A 364 16.19 46.71 21.07
N GLN A 365 17.34 46.38 20.47
CA GLN A 365 18.45 45.74 21.20
C GLN A 365 19.66 46.65 21.43
N LYS A 366 19.43 47.91 21.84
CA LYS A 366 20.52 48.86 22.19
C LYS A 366 20.36 49.55 23.57
N GLN A 367 19.52 49.03 24.46
CA GLN A 367 19.29 49.64 25.79
C GLN A 367 19.36 48.69 26.98
N ARG A 368 19.95 47.48 26.85
CA ARG A 368 20.03 46.52 27.95
C ARG A 368 21.44 46.00 28.26
N LEU A 369 22.43 46.87 28.11
CA LEU A 369 23.84 46.65 28.49
C LEU A 369 24.32 47.81 29.37
N THR A 370 23.56 48.11 30.43
CA THR A 370 23.98 49.02 31.52
C THR A 370 23.01 48.86 32.69
N GLN A 371 23.02 47.73 33.39
CA GLN A 371 22.50 47.53 34.76
C GLN A 371 22.51 46.03 35.09
N GLU A 372 23.70 45.48 35.30
CA GLU A 372 23.89 44.17 35.96
C GLU A 372 25.35 44.12 36.44
N SER A 373 25.67 44.97 37.42
CA SER A 373 26.94 44.95 38.17
C SER A 373 26.78 45.76 39.46
N ALA A 374 25.83 45.35 40.30
CA ALA A 374 25.81 45.67 41.72
C ALA A 374 24.65 44.91 42.39
N GLN A 375 24.99 43.86 43.13
CA GLN A 375 24.30 43.31 44.32
C GLN A 375 24.35 41.78 44.33
N ASP A 376 25.54 41.25 44.60
CA ASP A 376 25.74 39.98 45.27
C ASP A 376 26.52 40.29 46.56
N ASP A 377 25.85 40.17 47.72
CA ASP A 377 26.38 39.69 49.01
C ASP A 377 25.51 40.21 50.15
N GLU A 378 24.70 39.31 50.72
CA GLU A 378 24.32 39.20 52.13
C GLU A 378 22.95 38.51 52.25
N THR A 379 22.94 37.22 52.59
CA THR A 379 22.56 36.70 53.92
C THR A 379 22.14 35.24 53.83
N ALA A 380 22.90 34.43 54.57
CA ALA A 380 22.55 33.07 54.93
C ALA A 380 21.62 33.05 56.16
N VAL A 381 21.02 31.88 56.39
CA VAL A 381 20.41 31.38 57.63
C VAL A 381 18.92 31.73 57.83
N GLN A 382 18.03 30.76 57.60
CA GLN A 382 17.39 30.02 58.70
C GLN A 382 16.60 28.81 58.19
N ALA A 383 16.89 27.67 58.82
CA ALA A 383 16.16 26.43 58.74
C ALA A 383 14.83 26.54 59.51
N GLY A 384 13.76 25.96 58.97
CA GLY A 384 12.48 25.84 59.67
C GLY A 384 11.61 24.76 59.02
N GLY A 385 11.50 23.61 59.70
CA GLY A 385 10.77 22.44 59.23
C GLY A 385 9.26 22.62 59.10
N GLY A 386 8.65 21.73 58.33
CA GLY A 386 7.20 21.69 58.15
C GLY A 386 6.72 20.40 57.51
N ALA A 387 6.69 19.32 58.27
CA ALA A 387 5.98 18.10 57.93
C ALA A 387 4.47 18.37 57.84
N LYS A 388 3.80 18.00 56.74
CA LYS A 388 2.33 17.85 56.71
C LYS A 388 1.84 16.74 55.78
N LYS A 389 1.50 15.63 56.44
CA LYS A 389 0.24 14.87 56.35
C LYS A 389 -0.37 14.61 54.96
N ARG A 390 -0.23 13.33 54.58
CA ARG A 390 -1.22 12.49 53.89
C ARG A 390 -2.67 12.88 54.23
N ARG A 391 -3.51 13.00 53.20
CA ARG A 391 -4.93 12.66 53.27
C ARG A 391 -5.29 11.72 52.12
N ARG A 392 -6.08 10.72 52.50
CA ARG A 392 -6.78 9.76 51.65
C ARG A 392 -7.83 10.46 50.80
#